data_AF-A0AAD5R0X8-F1
#
_entry.id   AF-A0AAD5R0X8-F1
#
_cell.length_a   1.000
_cell.length_b   1.000
_cell.length_c   1.000
_cell.angle_alpha   90.00
_cell.angle_beta   90.00
_cell.angle_gamma   90.00
#
_symmetry.space_group_name_H-M   'P 1'
#
loop_
_entity.id
_entity.type
_entity.pdbx_description
1 polymer ?
#
loop_
_entity_poly.entity_id
_entity_poly.type
_entity_poly.pdbx_seq_one_letter_code
_entity_poly.pdbx_strand_id
1 'polypeptide(L)'
;MVLRQCIEKLRRAQRGGSSEQIPYRDAKLTMLFKNFFEGSGKIRMIICANPRPADFEENLNVLAFAEESQTLRITRADDLLDTDSSSRPPVPRRFYSCWNSEIDDIIASSPLPQASLGILADFSIKDCNDSASITKLRERYLAMSQMSSRESEEIGSQVRDAEFSLRNALCLADYVKGELEQLRARVESDAEQIASYSAENKKLKRELLSLRERLLRYEEHDEKMLTVEEELRRSVKEEQERAKRQGQKLKVIQDICDAPSPSVAQLRTKFSTGTATHHLLWHCKSERASREHRESSAPHKEIARHQPLVKATSIRSTEEGQSRHQGS
;
A
#
# COMPACT_ATOMS: atom_id res chain seq x y z
N MET A 1 -17.89 6.08 33.84
CA MET A 1 -16.45 6.30 34.12
C MET A 1 -15.87 7.26 33.08
N VAL A 2 -15.29 8.39 33.51
CA VAL A 2 -14.82 9.49 32.63
C VAL A 2 -13.65 9.08 31.72
N LEU A 3 -12.67 8.32 32.25
CA LEU A 3 -11.53 7.84 31.46
C LEU A 3 -11.96 6.98 30.26
N ARG A 4 -12.93 6.09 30.47
CA ARG A 4 -13.51 5.25 29.40
C ARG A 4 -14.12 6.12 28.29
N GLN A 5 -14.88 7.14 28.68
CA GLN A 5 -15.50 8.09 27.73
C GLN A 5 -14.45 8.90 26.96
N CYS A 6 -13.38 9.36 27.62
CA CYS A 6 -12.29 10.06 26.95
C CYS A 6 -11.62 9.20 25.86
N ILE A 7 -11.27 7.96 26.20
CA ILE A 7 -10.64 6.98 25.30
C ILE A 7 -11.57 6.66 24.12
N GLU A 8 -12.86 6.46 24.40
CA GLU A 8 -13.84 6.13 23.36
C GLU A 8 -14.05 7.27 22.36
N LYS A 9 -14.13 8.52 22.85
CA LYS A 9 -14.23 9.71 21.99
C LYS A 9 -12.95 9.96 21.21
N LEU A 10 -11.78 9.80 21.82
CA LEU A 10 -10.49 9.91 21.15
C LEU A 10 -10.41 8.90 19.98
N ARG A 11 -10.92 7.68 20.17
CA ARG A 11 -10.97 6.65 19.12
C ARG A 11 -11.91 7.03 17.98
N ARG A 12 -13.09 7.56 18.30
CA ARG A 12 -14.06 8.01 17.30
C ARG A 12 -13.50 9.16 16.46
N ALA A 13 -12.84 10.13 17.11
CA ALA A 13 -12.18 11.23 16.42
C ALA A 13 -11.15 10.74 15.39
N GLN A 14 -10.38 9.70 15.73
CA GLN A 14 -9.37 9.11 14.83
C GLN A 14 -9.96 8.32 13.65
N ARG A 15 -11.10 7.63 13.85
CA ARG A 15 -11.71 6.80 12.81
C ARG A 15 -12.62 7.59 11.86
N GLY A 16 -13.29 8.62 12.37
CA GLY A 16 -14.34 9.34 11.64
C GLY A 16 -13.97 10.77 11.23
N GLY A 17 -12.77 11.26 11.59
CA GLY A 17 -12.35 12.65 11.30
C GLY A 17 -13.20 13.72 11.99
N SER A 18 -14.15 13.34 12.85
CA SER A 18 -14.99 14.26 13.61
C SER A 18 -14.22 14.76 14.82
N SER A 19 -13.95 16.08 14.87
CA SER A 19 -13.39 16.74 16.05
C SER A 19 -14.47 16.89 17.13
N GLU A 20 -14.79 15.80 17.84
CA GLU A 20 -15.65 15.87 19.01
C GLU A 20 -14.80 16.29 20.23
N GLN A 21 -15.31 17.23 21.03
CA GLN A 21 -14.63 17.68 22.23
C GLN A 21 -14.49 16.53 23.25
N ILE A 22 -13.25 16.25 23.63
CA ILE A 22 -12.92 15.19 24.60
C ILE A 22 -13.04 15.77 26.03
N PRO A 23 -13.81 15.13 26.93
CA PRO A 23 -14.15 15.65 28.26
C PRO A 23 -13.02 15.45 29.28
N TYR A 24 -11.81 15.94 29.01
CA TYR A 24 -10.68 15.81 29.94
C TYR A 24 -10.93 16.50 31.29
N ARG A 25 -11.79 17.53 31.30
CA ARG A 25 -12.09 18.38 32.47
C ARG A 25 -13.07 17.74 33.45
N ASP A 26 -13.75 16.67 33.07
CA ASP A 26 -14.82 16.06 33.88
C ASP A 26 -14.25 15.24 35.06
N ALA A 27 -12.96 14.86 35.02
CA ALA A 27 -12.26 14.24 36.15
C ALA A 27 -10.82 14.76 36.28
N LYS A 28 -10.35 14.93 37.53
CA LYS A 28 -8.95 15.35 37.81
C LYS A 28 -7.92 14.40 37.20
N LEU A 29 -8.22 13.09 37.19
CA LEU A 29 -7.37 12.06 36.59
C LEU A 29 -7.18 12.29 35.08
N THR A 30 -8.27 12.50 34.35
CA THR A 30 -8.21 12.73 32.89
C THR A 30 -7.62 14.08 32.55
N MET A 31 -7.73 15.07 33.45
CA MET A 31 -7.08 16.36 33.29
C MET A 31 -5.55 16.26 33.44
N LEU A 32 -5.06 15.47 34.40
CA LEU A 32 -3.63 15.21 34.58
C LEU A 32 -3.03 14.51 33.35
N PHE A 33 -3.77 13.56 32.78
CA PHE A 33 -3.32 12.80 31.61
C PHE A 33 -3.60 13.46 30.26
N LYS A 34 -4.19 14.65 30.24
CA LYS A 34 -4.56 15.37 29.00
C LYS A 34 -3.38 15.44 28.02
N ASN A 35 -2.22 15.90 28.50
CA ASN A 35 -1.02 16.07 27.67
C ASN A 35 -0.57 14.74 27.03
N PHE A 36 -0.69 13.64 27.76
CA PHE A 36 -0.33 12.32 27.26
C PHE A 36 -1.32 11.81 26.21
N PHE A 37 -2.62 12.12 26.33
CA PHE A 37 -3.62 11.79 25.30
C PHE A 37 -3.49 12.66 24.05
N GLU A 38 -2.95 13.87 24.19
CA GLU A 38 -2.71 14.83 23.10
C GLU A 38 -1.35 14.63 22.39
N GLY A 39 -0.56 13.62 22.78
CA GLY A 39 0.66 13.23 22.07
C GLY A 39 1.98 13.60 22.74
N SER A 40 1.94 14.18 23.94
CA SER A 40 3.13 14.45 24.76
C SER A 40 3.45 13.24 25.66
N GLY A 41 4.31 12.34 25.17
CA GLY A 41 4.81 11.19 25.92
C GLY A 41 4.15 9.85 25.57
N LYS A 42 4.45 8.82 26.39
CA LYS A 42 4.04 7.43 26.14
C LYS A 42 3.12 6.90 27.25
N ILE A 43 1.91 6.49 26.87
CA ILE A 43 0.97 5.81 27.76
C ILE A 43 1.12 4.29 27.61
N ARG A 44 1.21 3.56 28.72
CA ARG A 44 0.99 2.12 28.77
C ARG A 44 -0.09 1.83 29.81
N MET A 45 -1.12 1.08 29.40
CA MET A 45 -2.17 0.63 30.31
C MET A 45 -1.82 -0.80 30.76
N ILE A 46 -1.75 -1.00 32.08
CA ILE A 46 -1.61 -2.33 32.68
C ILE A 46 -2.96 -2.68 33.28
N ILE A 47 -3.47 -3.85 32.94
CA ILE A 47 -4.79 -4.30 33.34
C ILE A 47 -4.63 -5.48 34.27
N CYS A 48 -5.17 -5.33 35.48
CA CYS A 48 -5.17 -6.36 36.49
C CYS A 48 -6.55 -7.02 36.50
N ALA A 49 -6.60 -8.34 36.33
CA ALA A 49 -7.82 -9.13 36.40
C ALA A 49 -7.63 -10.24 37.45
N ASN A 50 -8.67 -10.53 38.23
CA ASN A 50 -8.61 -11.54 39.28
C ASN A 50 -9.20 -12.86 38.77
N PRO A 51 -8.48 -13.99 38.75
CA PRO A 51 -9.00 -15.24 38.18
C PRO A 51 -10.15 -15.91 38.96
N ARG A 52 -10.71 -15.26 39.99
CA ARG A 52 -11.82 -15.81 40.77
C ARG A 52 -13.12 -15.79 39.97
N PRO A 53 -13.94 -16.86 40.04
CA PRO A 53 -15.19 -16.94 39.29
C PRO A 53 -16.23 -15.89 39.73
N ALA A 54 -16.17 -15.45 40.99
CA ALA A 54 -17.05 -14.38 41.50
C ALA A 54 -16.83 -13.03 40.80
N ASP A 55 -15.62 -12.78 40.31
CA ASP A 55 -15.22 -11.52 39.67
C ASP A 55 -15.36 -11.59 38.14
N PHE A 56 -15.99 -12.65 37.60
CA PHE A 56 -16.08 -12.89 36.15
C PHE A 56 -16.73 -11.72 35.39
N GLU A 57 -17.85 -11.20 35.89
CA GLU A 57 -18.56 -10.07 35.27
C GLU A 57 -17.72 -8.78 35.29
N GLU A 58 -16.99 -8.52 36.37
CA GLU A 58 -16.09 -7.37 36.48
C GLU A 58 -14.89 -7.50 35.53
N ASN A 59 -14.27 -8.69 35.49
CA ASN A 59 -13.17 -8.98 34.58
C ASN A 59 -13.59 -8.82 33.12
N LEU A 60 -14.81 -9.25 32.75
CA LEU A 60 -15.33 -9.12 31.40
C LEU A 60 -15.45 -7.64 31.00
N ASN A 61 -15.95 -6.78 31.90
CA ASN A 61 -16.03 -5.33 31.68
C ASN A 61 -14.65 -4.67 31.52
N VAL A 62 -13.66 -5.11 32.30
CA VAL A 62 -12.28 -4.63 32.28
C VAL A 62 -11.56 -5.08 30.99
N LEU A 63 -11.74 -6.33 30.59
CA LEU A 63 -11.16 -6.87 29.35
C LEU A 63 -11.79 -6.27 28.10
N ALA A 64 -13.11 -6.05 28.09
CA ALA A 64 -13.76 -5.31 27.00
C ALA A 64 -13.19 -3.90 26.86
N PHE A 65 -12.95 -3.21 27.98
CA PHE A 65 -12.29 -1.91 27.97
C PHE A 65 -10.85 -1.97 27.42
N ALA A 66 -10.11 -3.03 27.76
CA ALA A 66 -8.76 -3.28 27.27
C ALA A 66 -8.71 -3.32 25.74
N GLU A 67 -9.55 -4.17 25.15
CA GLU A 67 -9.63 -4.39 23.72
C GLU A 67 -9.96 -3.09 22.99
N GLU A 68 -10.93 -2.35 23.50
CA GLU A 68 -11.32 -1.07 22.91
C GLU A 68 -10.18 -0.05 22.91
N SER A 69 -9.40 -0.01 24.00
CA SER A 69 -8.30 0.94 24.22
C SER A 69 -7.06 0.64 23.37
N GLN A 70 -6.84 -0.60 22.94
CA GLN A 70 -5.70 -0.98 22.10
C GLN A 70 -5.73 -0.33 20.72
N THR A 71 -6.93 -0.03 20.22
CA THR A 71 -7.10 0.52 18.87
C THR A 71 -6.80 2.02 18.78
N LEU A 72 -6.53 2.67 19.91
CA LEU A 72 -6.14 4.07 19.96
C LEU A 72 -4.71 4.28 19.47
N ARG A 73 -4.55 5.22 18.52
CA ARG A 73 -3.25 5.67 18.03
C ARG A 73 -3.00 7.08 18.50
N ILE A 74 -2.17 7.25 19.52
CA ILE A 74 -1.71 8.58 19.90
C ILE A 74 -0.53 8.91 18.99
N THR A 75 -0.75 9.81 18.02
CA THR A 75 0.34 10.41 17.25
C THR A 75 1.23 11.14 18.24
N ARG A 76 2.47 10.66 18.39
CA ARG A 76 3.48 11.40 19.14
C ARG A 76 3.64 12.74 18.43
N ALA A 77 3.42 13.83 19.14
CA ALA A 77 4.21 15.01 18.83
C ALA A 77 5.65 14.54 19.04
N ASP A 78 6.51 14.67 18.02
CA ASP A 78 7.88 14.18 18.08
C ASP A 78 8.50 14.45 19.47
N ASP A 79 9.21 13.44 20.00
CA ASP A 79 9.96 13.47 21.26
C ASP A 79 11.12 14.50 21.19
N LEU A 80 10.82 15.74 20.83
CA LEU A 80 11.70 16.91 20.91
C LEU A 80 11.30 17.77 22.13
N LEU A 81 10.89 17.13 23.22
CA LEU A 81 10.92 17.79 24.51
C LEU A 81 12.35 17.73 25.03
N ASP A 82 13.11 18.75 24.65
CA ASP A 82 14.30 19.26 25.32
C ASP A 82 14.11 19.19 26.83
N THR A 83 14.51 18.08 27.42
CA THR A 83 14.63 17.92 28.86
C THR A 83 16.13 17.82 29.11
N ASP A 84 16.73 18.96 29.43
CA ASP A 84 18.12 19.13 29.83
C ASP A 84 19.16 18.64 28.79
N SER A 85 19.10 19.23 27.60
CA SER A 85 19.96 18.97 26.43
C SER A 85 21.45 19.32 26.60
N SER A 86 22.00 19.39 27.82
CA SER A 86 23.43 19.64 28.02
C SER A 86 24.24 18.40 28.42
N SER A 87 23.61 17.31 28.88
CA SER A 87 24.38 16.18 29.44
C SER A 87 24.37 14.89 28.62
N ARG A 88 23.42 14.66 27.72
CA ARG A 88 23.31 13.33 27.08
C ARG A 88 22.79 13.39 25.64
N PRO A 89 23.41 12.67 24.68
CA PRO A 89 22.95 12.63 23.30
C PRO A 89 21.60 11.90 23.19
N PRO A 90 20.79 12.21 22.16
CA PRO A 90 19.45 11.64 21.94
C PRO A 90 19.52 10.18 21.45
N VAL A 91 20.13 9.30 22.25
CA VAL A 91 20.33 7.87 21.95
C VAL A 91 19.78 7.00 23.08
N PRO A 92 19.38 5.74 22.81
CA PRO A 92 18.92 4.81 23.82
C PRO A 92 19.93 4.61 24.96
N ARG A 93 19.43 4.50 26.21
CA ARG A 93 20.28 4.39 27.41
C ARG A 93 21.25 3.22 27.37
N ARG A 94 20.81 2.08 26.86
CA ARG A 94 21.64 0.88 26.75
C ARG A 94 22.82 1.09 25.80
N PHE A 95 22.57 1.68 24.64
CA PHE A 95 23.60 1.98 23.66
C PHE A 95 24.65 2.93 24.24
N TYR A 96 24.21 4.04 24.83
CA TYR A 96 25.11 5.03 25.44
C TYR A 96 26.01 4.43 26.54
N SER A 97 25.45 3.57 27.41
CA SER A 97 26.22 2.95 28.48
C SER A 97 27.22 1.92 27.97
N CYS A 98 26.83 1.09 26.99
CA CYS A 98 27.76 0.12 26.40
C CYS A 98 28.90 0.83 25.64
N TRP A 99 28.55 1.83 24.83
CA TRP A 99 29.52 2.60 24.03
C TRP A 99 30.56 3.28 24.93
N ASN A 100 30.14 3.93 26.02
CA ASN A 100 31.10 4.57 26.94
C ASN A 100 32.01 3.55 27.64
N SER A 101 31.49 2.39 28.05
CA SER A 101 32.31 1.33 28.67
C SER A 101 33.39 0.84 27.70
N GLU A 102 33.04 0.63 26.44
CA GLU A 102 33.98 0.20 25.40
C GLU A 102 35.09 1.26 25.17
N ILE A 103 34.73 2.54 25.14
CA ILE A 103 35.69 3.64 25.02
C ILE A 103 36.59 3.73 26.26
N ASP A 104 36.05 3.59 27.46
CA ASP A 104 36.84 3.64 28.70
C ASP A 104 37.85 2.48 28.76
N ASP A 105 37.46 1.28 28.31
CA ASP A 105 38.36 0.13 28.21
C ASP A 105 39.52 0.40 27.21
N ILE A 106 39.22 1.03 26.07
CA ILE A 106 40.22 1.44 25.07
C ILE A 106 41.19 2.46 25.66
N ILE A 107 40.68 3.49 26.35
CA ILE A 107 41.50 4.55 26.96
C ILE A 107 42.39 3.98 28.07
N ALA A 108 41.85 3.10 28.92
CA ALA A 108 42.59 2.45 30.01
C ALA A 108 43.76 1.58 29.50
N SER A 109 43.69 1.10 28.26
CA SER A 109 44.75 0.29 27.64
C SER A 109 45.91 1.11 27.07
N SER A 110 45.82 2.45 27.06
CA SER A 110 46.82 3.35 26.43
C SER A 110 47.88 3.87 27.44
N PRO A 111 49.18 3.59 27.25
CA PRO A 111 50.24 4.10 28.13
C PRO A 111 50.58 5.56 27.81
N LEU A 112 50.22 6.50 28.69
CA LEU A 112 50.60 7.92 28.58
C LEU A 112 51.99 8.21 29.20
N PRO A 113 52.85 9.04 28.57
CA PRO A 113 54.16 9.40 29.12
C PRO A 113 54.06 10.44 30.24
N GLN A 114 54.77 10.22 31.35
CA GLN A 114 54.89 11.17 32.45
C GLN A 114 55.76 12.38 32.05
N ALA A 115 55.22 13.59 32.13
CA ALA A 115 55.98 14.82 31.91
C ALA A 115 56.77 15.20 33.17
N SER A 116 58.10 15.15 33.09
CA SER A 116 59.02 15.57 34.15
C SER A 116 59.30 17.08 34.10
N LEU A 117 59.06 17.75 35.23
CA LEU A 117 59.23 19.19 35.45
C LEU A 117 60.72 19.61 35.51
N GLY A 118 61.19 20.36 34.52
CA GLY A 118 62.48 21.07 34.56
C GLY A 118 62.35 22.39 35.32
N ILE A 119 62.60 22.40 36.64
CA ILE A 119 62.32 23.57 37.51
C ILE A 119 63.58 24.38 37.92
N LEU A 120 64.79 23.86 37.76
CA LEU A 120 65.95 24.44 38.47
C LEU A 120 67.03 24.99 37.54
N ALA A 121 66.70 26.01 36.73
CA ALA A 121 67.71 26.66 35.89
C ALA A 121 68.40 27.87 36.56
N ASP A 122 67.72 28.67 37.40
CA ASP A 122 68.22 30.02 37.74
C ASP A 122 68.25 30.36 39.23
N PHE A 123 68.97 29.60 40.06
CA PHE A 123 69.22 29.99 41.45
C PHE A 123 70.67 29.69 41.88
N SER A 124 71.40 30.75 42.29
CA SER A 124 72.73 30.64 42.86
C SER A 124 72.69 31.02 44.35
N ILE A 125 72.84 30.02 45.21
CA ILE A 125 72.92 30.18 46.68
C ILE A 125 74.39 30.51 47.01
N LYS A 126 74.63 31.62 47.71
CA LYS A 126 76.00 32.10 48.01
C LYS A 126 76.61 31.48 49.27
N ASP A 127 75.81 31.20 50.29
CA ASP A 127 76.23 30.48 51.51
C ASP A 127 75.07 29.69 52.15
N CYS A 128 75.38 28.83 53.13
CA CYS A 128 74.39 27.98 53.80
C CYS A 128 73.44 28.73 54.77
N ASN A 129 73.62 30.04 54.95
CA ASN A 129 72.82 30.87 55.84
C ASN A 129 72.13 32.04 55.11
N ASP A 130 72.06 32.00 53.77
CA ASP A 130 71.39 33.00 52.94
C ASP A 130 69.86 32.83 53.02
N SER A 131 69.34 33.10 54.21
CA SER A 131 67.92 33.02 54.56
C SER A 131 67.06 33.89 53.63
N ALA A 132 67.60 34.99 53.10
CA ALA A 132 66.92 35.86 52.16
C ALA A 132 66.73 35.18 50.79
N SER A 133 67.76 34.54 50.22
CA SER A 133 67.65 33.81 48.95
C SER A 133 66.80 32.55 49.07
N ILE A 134 66.88 31.83 50.20
CA ILE A 134 66.05 30.65 50.49
C ILE A 134 64.56 31.06 50.63
N THR A 135 64.27 32.18 51.30
CA THR A 135 62.89 32.66 51.44
C THR A 135 62.31 33.10 50.09
N LYS A 136 63.10 33.80 49.26
CA LYS A 136 62.69 34.18 47.89
C LYS A 136 62.45 32.97 46.98
N LEU A 137 63.29 31.94 47.08
CA LEU A 137 63.10 30.67 46.35
C LEU A 137 61.80 29.98 46.78
N ARG A 138 61.54 29.93 48.10
CA ARG A 138 60.31 29.36 48.65
C ARG A 138 59.07 30.12 48.20
N GLU A 139 59.11 31.45 48.24
CA GLU A 139 58.01 32.29 47.75
C GLU A 139 57.77 32.11 46.26
N ARG A 140 58.82 32.06 45.43
CA ARG A 140 58.69 31.81 43.99
C ARG A 140 58.13 30.41 43.70
N TYR A 141 58.59 29.38 44.42
CA TYR A 141 58.09 28.02 44.25
C TYR A 141 56.61 27.92 44.66
N LEU A 142 56.22 28.54 45.77
CA LEU A 142 54.82 28.59 46.20
C LEU A 142 53.95 29.39 45.22
N ALA A 143 54.42 30.54 44.74
CA ALA A 143 53.71 31.33 43.73
C ALA A 143 53.56 30.56 42.40
N MET A 144 54.63 29.92 41.91
CA MET A 144 54.56 29.10 40.69
C MET A 144 53.69 27.86 40.89
N SER A 145 53.72 27.21 42.05
CA SER A 145 52.85 26.07 42.36
C SER A 145 51.38 26.48 42.40
N GLN A 146 51.05 27.66 42.96
CA GLN A 146 49.68 28.18 42.96
C GLN A 146 49.20 28.57 41.55
N MET A 147 50.06 29.21 40.76
CA MET A 147 49.73 29.57 39.37
C MET A 147 49.59 28.32 38.49
N SER A 148 50.52 27.36 38.59
CA SER A 148 50.46 26.09 37.88
C SER A 148 49.27 25.23 38.30
N SER A 149 48.87 25.24 39.58
CA SER A 149 47.64 24.55 40.03
C SER A 149 46.41 25.15 39.38
N ARG A 150 46.28 26.49 39.37
CA ARG A 150 45.13 27.18 38.75
C ARG A 150 45.07 26.95 37.24
N GLU A 151 46.20 27.11 36.55
CA GLU A 151 46.29 26.84 35.11
C GLU A 151 45.99 25.37 34.80
N SER A 152 46.47 24.42 35.62
CA SER A 152 46.18 23.00 35.45
C SER A 152 44.71 22.65 35.73
N GLU A 153 44.08 23.32 36.70
CA GLU A 153 42.65 23.17 37.00
C GLU A 153 41.77 23.73 35.88
N GLU A 154 42.11 24.91 35.35
CA GLU A 154 41.42 25.53 34.20
C GLU A 154 41.58 24.70 32.94
N ILE A 155 42.82 24.32 32.57
CA ILE A 155 43.09 23.44 31.43
C ILE A 155 42.40 22.09 31.63
N GLY A 156 42.46 21.53 32.83
CA GLY A 156 41.79 20.27 33.16
C GLY A 156 40.27 20.37 33.01
N SER A 157 39.66 21.50 33.35
CA SER A 157 38.22 21.73 33.15
C SER A 157 37.86 21.80 31.66
N GLN A 158 38.63 22.56 30.87
CA GLN A 158 38.41 22.70 29.43
C GLN A 158 38.60 21.37 28.69
N VAL A 159 39.60 20.57 29.10
CA VAL A 159 39.85 19.23 28.53
C VAL A 159 38.68 18.30 28.83
N ARG A 160 38.14 18.30 30.07
CA ARG A 160 36.96 17.49 30.42
C ARG A 160 35.72 17.91 29.63
N ASP A 161 35.49 19.21 29.46
CA ASP A 161 34.35 19.73 28.70
C ASP A 161 34.45 19.37 27.20
N ALA A 162 35.65 19.49 26.64
CA ALA A 162 35.93 19.09 25.26
C ALA A 162 35.81 17.57 25.06
N GLU A 163 36.34 16.76 25.99
CA GLU A 163 36.19 15.30 25.98
C GLU A 163 34.72 14.91 26.02
N PHE A 164 33.96 15.52 26.92
CA PHE A 164 32.55 15.25 27.09
C PHE A 164 31.75 15.58 25.81
N SER A 165 32.00 16.74 25.20
CA SER A 165 31.39 17.14 23.92
C SER A 165 31.74 16.16 22.80
N LEU A 166 33.02 15.78 22.71
CA LEU A 166 33.51 14.83 21.69
C LEU A 166 32.87 13.45 21.85
N ARG A 167 32.83 12.90 23.08
CA ARG A 167 32.18 11.62 23.36
C ARG A 167 30.72 11.60 22.94
N ASN A 168 29.98 12.67 23.24
CA ASN A 168 28.58 12.77 22.86
C ASN A 168 28.39 12.84 21.34
N ALA A 169 29.24 13.61 20.64
CA ALA A 169 29.19 13.70 19.19
C ALA A 169 29.50 12.37 18.50
N LEU A 170 30.53 11.66 18.96
CA LEU A 170 30.92 10.36 18.41
C LEU A 170 29.87 9.28 18.70
N CYS A 171 29.35 9.22 19.92
CA CYS A 171 28.29 8.28 20.29
C CYS A 171 27.04 8.48 19.41
N LEU A 172 26.64 9.73 19.15
CA LEU A 172 25.52 10.03 18.26
C LEU A 172 25.82 9.61 16.82
N ALA A 173 27.02 9.92 16.31
CA ALA A 173 27.42 9.55 14.95
C ALA A 173 27.40 8.03 14.74
N ASP A 174 27.94 7.26 15.67
CA ASP A 174 27.95 5.80 15.61
C ASP A 174 26.53 5.21 15.70
N TYR A 175 25.68 5.77 16.56
CA TYR A 175 24.28 5.36 16.65
C TYR A 175 23.53 5.59 15.34
N VAL A 176 23.63 6.81 14.78
CA VAL A 176 22.97 7.17 13.53
C VAL A 176 23.50 6.32 12.38
N LYS A 177 24.81 6.05 12.34
CA LYS A 177 25.41 5.16 11.34
C LYS A 177 24.81 3.74 11.41
N GLY A 178 24.70 3.17 12.61
CA GLY A 178 24.08 1.84 12.80
C GLY A 178 22.61 1.79 12.38
N GLU A 179 21.82 2.82 12.69
CA GLU A 179 20.43 2.93 12.24
C GLU A 179 20.33 3.05 10.70
N LEU A 180 21.20 3.85 10.08
CA LEU A 180 21.25 4.00 8.62
C LEU A 180 21.62 2.69 7.93
N GLU A 181 22.55 1.91 8.46
CA GLU A 181 22.92 0.60 7.94
C GLU A 181 21.75 -0.38 8.00
N GLN A 182 21.03 -0.44 9.14
CA GLN A 182 19.84 -1.29 9.26
C GLN A 182 18.71 -0.86 8.33
N LEU A 183 18.49 0.44 8.16
CA LEU A 183 17.49 0.97 7.23
C LEU A 183 17.88 0.66 5.78
N ARG A 184 19.16 0.82 5.43
CA ARG A 184 19.67 0.49 4.10
C ARG A 184 19.48 -0.99 3.76
N ALA A 185 19.81 -1.89 4.70
CA ALA A 185 19.61 -3.32 4.53
C ALA A 185 18.13 -3.70 4.34
N ARG A 186 17.22 -3.05 5.07
CA ARG A 186 15.77 -3.22 4.89
C ARG A 186 15.30 -2.77 3.50
N VAL A 187 15.74 -1.59 3.06
CA VAL A 187 15.40 -1.06 1.73
C VAL A 187 15.91 -1.99 0.62
N GLU A 188 17.11 -2.54 0.78
CA GLU A 188 17.68 -3.50 -0.18
C GLU A 188 16.86 -4.79 -0.24
N SER A 189 16.52 -5.36 0.92
CA SER A 189 15.68 -6.57 0.98
C SER A 189 14.29 -6.36 0.37
N ASP A 190 13.64 -5.23 0.67
CA ASP A 190 12.33 -4.88 0.09
C ASP A 190 12.43 -4.68 -1.42
N ALA A 191 13.51 -4.08 -1.92
CA ALA A 191 13.75 -3.90 -3.35
C ALA A 191 13.92 -5.24 -4.08
N GLU A 192 14.62 -6.21 -3.48
CA GLU A 192 14.74 -7.57 -4.01
C GLU A 192 13.39 -8.29 -4.07
N GLN A 193 12.56 -8.17 -3.02
CA GLN A 193 11.21 -8.74 -3.01
C GLN A 193 10.33 -8.12 -4.08
N ILE A 194 10.35 -6.79 -4.23
CA ILE A 194 9.62 -6.09 -5.30
C ILE A 194 10.09 -6.56 -6.68
N ALA A 195 11.39 -6.71 -6.87
CA ALA A 195 11.95 -7.21 -8.14
C ALA A 195 11.43 -8.63 -8.44
N SER A 196 11.45 -9.54 -7.46
CA SER A 196 10.91 -10.90 -7.58
C SER A 196 9.43 -10.91 -7.95
N TYR A 197 8.58 -10.22 -7.17
CA TYR A 197 7.14 -10.13 -7.46
C TYR A 197 6.86 -9.46 -8.80
N SER A 198 7.67 -8.49 -9.23
CA SER A 198 7.53 -7.87 -10.54
C SER A 198 7.84 -8.84 -11.69
N ALA A 199 8.81 -9.73 -11.50
CA ALA A 199 9.19 -10.75 -12.47
C ALA A 199 8.11 -11.84 -12.58
N GLU A 200 7.58 -12.31 -11.46
CA GLU A 200 6.46 -13.24 -11.42
C GLU A 200 5.20 -12.65 -12.07
N ASN A 201 4.86 -11.40 -11.76
CA ASN A 201 3.76 -10.71 -12.42
C ASN A 201 3.94 -10.60 -13.93
N LYS A 202 5.16 -10.33 -14.41
CA LYS A 202 5.46 -10.33 -15.85
C LYS A 202 5.27 -11.71 -16.47
N LYS A 203 5.68 -12.79 -15.78
CA LYS A 203 5.47 -14.17 -16.22
C LYS A 203 3.99 -14.52 -16.31
N LEU A 204 3.22 -14.29 -15.24
CA LEU A 204 1.79 -14.55 -15.18
C LEU A 204 1.02 -13.75 -16.24
N LYS A 205 1.41 -12.49 -16.51
CA LYS A 205 0.82 -11.69 -17.59
C LYS A 205 1.04 -12.32 -18.97
N ARG A 206 2.24 -12.86 -19.25
CA ARG A 206 2.52 -13.55 -20.52
C ARG A 206 1.70 -14.84 -20.65
N GLU A 207 1.59 -15.62 -19.57
CA GLU A 207 0.77 -16.84 -19.54
C GLU A 207 -0.71 -16.51 -19.76
N LEU A 208 -1.25 -15.49 -19.10
CA LEU A 208 -2.62 -15.03 -19.31
C LEU A 208 -2.89 -14.60 -20.76
N LEU A 209 -1.94 -13.89 -21.38
CA LEU A 209 -2.08 -13.50 -22.79
C LEU A 209 -2.10 -14.73 -23.72
N SER A 210 -1.19 -15.70 -23.49
CA SER A 210 -1.14 -16.93 -24.27
C SER A 210 -2.42 -17.78 -24.12
N LEU A 211 -2.93 -17.91 -22.90
CA LEU A 211 -4.18 -18.63 -22.63
C LEU A 211 -5.38 -17.95 -23.26
N ARG A 212 -5.46 -16.62 -23.21
CA ARG A 212 -6.51 -15.84 -23.88
C ARG A 212 -6.48 -16.06 -25.40
N GLU A 213 -5.30 -16.00 -26.02
CA GLU A 213 -5.15 -16.26 -27.45
C GLU A 213 -5.57 -17.70 -27.81
N ARG A 214 -5.23 -18.68 -26.97
CA ARG A 214 -5.66 -20.06 -27.15
C ARG A 214 -7.17 -20.23 -27.02
N LEU A 215 -7.81 -19.57 -26.05
CA LEU A 215 -9.27 -19.58 -25.91
C LEU A 215 -9.96 -18.98 -27.14
N LEU A 216 -9.49 -17.83 -27.63
CA LEU A 216 -10.02 -17.20 -28.84
C LEU A 216 -9.96 -18.14 -30.05
N ARG A 217 -8.87 -18.91 -30.21
CA ARG A 217 -8.75 -19.91 -31.27
C ARG A 217 -9.78 -21.04 -31.15
N TYR A 218 -10.08 -21.48 -29.93
CA TYR A 218 -11.10 -22.50 -29.71
C TYR A 218 -12.50 -21.96 -29.97
N GLU A 219 -12.80 -20.76 -29.49
CA GLU A 219 -14.08 -20.08 -29.75
C GLU A 219 -14.32 -19.91 -31.26
N GLU A 220 -13.32 -19.45 -32.02
CA GLU A 220 -13.43 -19.33 -33.48
C GLU A 220 -13.61 -20.68 -34.18
N HIS A 221 -12.95 -21.74 -33.69
CA HIS A 221 -13.13 -23.08 -34.22
C HIS A 221 -14.54 -23.60 -33.97
N ASP A 222 -15.06 -23.41 -32.76
CA ASP A 222 -16.40 -23.83 -32.37
C ASP A 222 -17.47 -23.08 -33.17
N GLU A 223 -17.30 -21.77 -33.40
CA GLU A 223 -18.17 -20.98 -34.26
C GLU A 223 -18.20 -21.54 -35.70
N LYS A 224 -17.04 -21.87 -36.27
CA LYS A 224 -16.96 -22.50 -37.60
C LYS A 224 -17.67 -23.86 -37.62
N MET A 225 -17.46 -24.69 -36.61
CA MET A 225 -18.15 -25.98 -36.50
C MET A 225 -19.66 -25.82 -36.43
N LEU A 226 -20.16 -24.83 -35.68
CA LEU A 226 -21.58 -24.51 -35.61
C LEU A 226 -22.13 -24.07 -36.98
N THR A 227 -21.42 -23.20 -37.71
CA THR A 227 -21.86 -22.78 -39.06
C THR A 227 -21.95 -23.96 -40.03
N VAL A 228 -20.96 -24.85 -40.04
CA VAL A 228 -20.97 -26.06 -40.87
C VAL A 228 -22.13 -26.99 -40.47
N GLU A 229 -22.38 -27.17 -39.18
CA GLU A 229 -23.51 -27.96 -38.70
C GLU A 229 -24.87 -27.36 -39.13
N GLU A 230 -25.02 -26.03 -39.04
CA GLU A 230 -26.22 -25.34 -39.48
C GLU A 230 -26.46 -25.49 -41.00
N GLU A 231 -25.41 -25.37 -41.81
CA GLU A 231 -25.48 -25.59 -43.26
C GLU A 231 -25.87 -27.02 -43.59
N LEU A 232 -25.29 -28.01 -42.91
CA LEU A 232 -25.65 -29.41 -43.07
C LEU A 232 -27.12 -29.64 -42.69
N ARG A 233 -27.59 -29.08 -41.57
CA ARG A 233 -29.00 -29.15 -41.16
C ARG A 233 -29.93 -28.53 -42.19
N ARG A 234 -29.53 -27.43 -42.85
CA ARG A 234 -30.31 -26.81 -43.96
C ARG A 234 -30.34 -27.72 -45.18
N SER A 235 -29.20 -28.26 -45.61
CA SER A 235 -29.08 -29.18 -46.74
C SER A 235 -29.94 -30.44 -46.54
N VAL A 236 -29.89 -31.06 -45.35
CA VAL A 236 -30.71 -32.22 -45.00
C VAL A 236 -32.21 -31.89 -45.06
N LYS A 237 -32.63 -30.74 -44.55
CA LYS A 237 -34.03 -30.30 -44.66
C LYS A 237 -34.46 -30.14 -46.11
N GLU A 238 -33.62 -29.54 -46.96
CA GLU A 238 -33.92 -29.41 -48.38
C GLU A 238 -34.03 -30.76 -49.10
N GLU A 239 -33.10 -31.68 -48.85
CA GLU A 239 -33.15 -33.04 -49.40
C GLU A 239 -34.39 -33.81 -48.94
N GLN A 240 -34.76 -33.70 -47.66
CA GLN A 240 -36.00 -34.28 -47.14
C GLN A 240 -37.24 -33.70 -47.84
N GLU A 241 -37.29 -32.38 -48.05
CA GLU A 241 -38.40 -31.74 -48.79
C GLU A 241 -38.42 -32.15 -50.27
N ARG A 242 -37.27 -32.31 -50.93
CA ARG A 242 -37.17 -32.85 -52.29
C ARG A 242 -37.70 -34.29 -52.36
N ALA A 243 -37.28 -35.15 -51.42
CA ALA A 243 -37.74 -36.53 -51.32
C ALA A 243 -39.25 -36.62 -51.07
N LYS A 244 -39.81 -35.77 -50.19
CA LYS A 244 -41.26 -35.68 -49.98
C LYS A 244 -42.01 -35.32 -51.26
N ARG A 245 -41.52 -34.32 -52.03
CA ARG A 245 -42.12 -33.93 -53.31
C ARG A 245 -42.06 -35.06 -54.34
N GLN A 246 -40.95 -35.77 -54.43
CA GLN A 246 -40.82 -36.95 -55.31
C GLN A 246 -41.77 -38.08 -54.88
N GLY A 247 -41.86 -38.37 -53.58
CA GLY A 247 -42.80 -39.34 -53.02
C GLY A 247 -44.25 -38.99 -53.31
N GLN A 248 -44.63 -37.70 -53.23
CA GLN A 248 -45.96 -37.24 -53.64
C GLN A 248 -46.22 -37.47 -55.14
N LYS A 249 -45.24 -37.16 -56.01
CA LYS A 249 -45.35 -37.44 -57.45
C LYS A 249 -45.54 -38.93 -57.74
N LEU A 250 -44.76 -39.79 -57.08
CA LEU A 250 -44.88 -41.25 -57.22
C LEU A 250 -46.24 -41.76 -56.73
N LYS A 251 -46.77 -41.23 -55.63
CA LYS A 251 -48.13 -41.54 -55.15
C LYS A 251 -49.19 -41.20 -56.18
N VAL A 252 -49.12 -40.01 -56.79
CA VAL A 252 -50.07 -39.63 -57.86
C VAL A 252 -50.00 -40.59 -59.04
N ILE A 253 -48.80 -41.02 -59.45
CA ILE A 253 -48.64 -42.00 -60.53
C ILE A 253 -49.25 -43.36 -60.12
N GLN A 254 -48.98 -43.80 -58.89
CA GLN A 254 -49.53 -45.04 -58.35
C GLN A 254 -51.07 -44.99 -58.31
N ASP A 255 -51.66 -43.91 -57.81
CA ASP A 255 -53.11 -43.71 -57.77
C ASP A 255 -53.74 -43.74 -59.18
N ILE A 256 -53.04 -43.26 -60.22
CA ILE A 256 -53.50 -43.33 -61.61
C ILE A 256 -53.45 -44.77 -62.14
N CYS A 257 -52.41 -45.54 -61.81
CA CYS A 257 -52.28 -46.94 -62.22
C CYS A 257 -53.28 -47.85 -61.48
N ASP A 258 -53.55 -47.57 -60.21
CA ASP A 258 -54.48 -48.31 -59.36
C ASP A 258 -55.94 -47.88 -59.58
N ALA A 259 -56.18 -46.76 -60.31
CA ALA A 259 -57.51 -46.34 -60.68
C ALA A 259 -58.16 -47.38 -61.63
N PRO A 260 -59.39 -47.85 -61.34
CA PRO A 260 -60.09 -48.77 -62.22
C PRO A 260 -60.25 -48.13 -63.60
N SER A 261 -59.96 -48.89 -64.66
CA SER A 261 -60.02 -48.41 -66.04
C SER A 261 -61.37 -47.73 -66.29
N PRO A 262 -61.39 -46.48 -66.78
CA PRO A 262 -62.65 -45.76 -66.94
C PRO A 262 -63.53 -46.52 -67.92
N SER A 263 -64.76 -46.83 -67.49
CA SER A 263 -65.77 -47.42 -68.37
C SER A 263 -66.01 -46.48 -69.56
N VAL A 264 -66.09 -47.05 -70.77
CA VAL A 264 -66.30 -46.32 -72.05
C VAL A 264 -67.47 -45.32 -71.98
N ALA A 265 -68.46 -45.55 -71.10
CA ALA A 265 -69.57 -44.64 -70.87
C ALA A 265 -69.19 -43.30 -70.20
N GLN A 266 -68.19 -43.27 -69.31
CA GLN A 266 -67.78 -42.07 -68.55
C GLN A 266 -66.88 -41.11 -69.37
N LEU A 267 -66.12 -41.64 -70.34
CA LEU A 267 -65.33 -40.82 -71.27
C LEU A 267 -66.23 -40.07 -72.26
N ARG A 268 -67.34 -40.67 -72.66
CA ARG A 268 -68.31 -40.06 -73.59
C ARG A 268 -68.92 -38.77 -73.03
N THR A 269 -69.13 -38.68 -71.72
CA THR A 269 -69.71 -37.50 -71.07
C THR A 269 -68.74 -36.33 -70.96
N LYS A 270 -67.44 -36.59 -70.75
CA LYS A 270 -66.41 -35.54 -70.64
C LYS A 270 -66.02 -34.90 -71.98
N PHE A 271 -66.08 -35.65 -73.07
CA PHE A 271 -65.83 -35.11 -74.43
C PHE A 271 -67.07 -34.43 -75.05
N SER A 272 -68.25 -34.52 -74.43
CA SER A 272 -69.47 -33.83 -74.91
C SER A 272 -69.70 -32.45 -74.30
N THR A 273 -68.93 -32.03 -73.28
CA THR A 273 -69.02 -30.69 -72.67
C THR A 273 -67.85 -29.80 -73.08
N GLY A 274 -67.54 -29.79 -74.38
CA GLY A 274 -66.45 -29.03 -74.97
C GLY A 274 -66.93 -27.87 -75.84
N THR A 275 -67.93 -27.09 -75.43
CA THR A 275 -68.31 -25.83 -76.12
C THR A 275 -69.14 -24.91 -75.20
N ALA A 276 -68.50 -24.22 -74.27
CA ALA A 276 -68.97 -22.89 -73.84
C ALA A 276 -67.89 -22.14 -73.05
N THR A 277 -67.82 -20.84 -73.33
CA THR A 277 -67.15 -19.74 -72.61
C THR A 277 -65.64 -19.57 -72.77
N HIS A 278 -65.28 -18.94 -73.89
CA HIS A 278 -64.26 -17.89 -73.96
C HIS A 278 -64.90 -16.59 -73.42
N HIS A 279 -64.42 -16.01 -72.30
CA HIS A 279 -64.11 -14.58 -72.14
C HIS A 279 -63.72 -14.20 -70.70
N LEU A 280 -62.82 -13.21 -70.61
CA LEU A 280 -62.35 -12.45 -69.43
C LEU A 280 -61.18 -13.10 -68.66
N LEU A 281 -60.06 -12.44 -68.37
CA LEU A 281 -59.57 -11.10 -68.72
C LEU A 281 -58.07 -11.12 -68.39
N TRP A 282 -57.26 -10.62 -69.32
CA TRP A 282 -55.89 -10.15 -69.05
C TRP A 282 -55.96 -9.06 -67.96
N HIS A 283 -55.24 -9.21 -66.83
CA HIS A 283 -54.61 -8.05 -66.18
C HIS A 283 -53.43 -8.43 -65.29
N CYS A 284 -52.33 -7.76 -65.57
CA CYS A 284 -51.02 -7.83 -64.95
C CYS A 284 -50.93 -6.82 -63.79
N LYS A 285 -50.17 -7.17 -62.74
CA LYS A 285 -49.48 -6.30 -61.75
C LYS A 285 -50.19 -5.05 -61.20
N SER A 286 -50.42 -5.03 -59.88
CA SER A 286 -49.77 -4.14 -58.89
C SER A 286 -50.70 -3.95 -57.69
N GLU A 287 -50.20 -4.15 -56.46
CA GLU A 287 -50.59 -3.31 -55.33
C GLU A 287 -49.63 -3.55 -54.15
N ARG A 288 -48.61 -2.70 -54.11
CA ARG A 288 -47.80 -2.38 -52.95
C ARG A 288 -48.32 -1.00 -52.51
N ALA A 289 -49.07 -0.92 -51.42
CA ALA A 289 -49.12 0.21 -50.47
C ALA A 289 -50.36 0.14 -49.57
N SER A 290 -50.14 0.47 -48.30
CA SER A 290 -51.13 1.04 -47.37
C SER A 290 -52.13 0.08 -46.71
N ARG A 291 -51.71 -0.46 -45.57
CA ARG A 291 -52.52 -0.40 -44.33
C ARG A 291 -51.59 -0.27 -43.12
N GLU A 292 -51.29 0.99 -42.79
CA GLU A 292 -50.83 1.40 -41.46
C GLU A 292 -52.03 1.62 -40.52
N HIS A 293 -51.75 1.46 -39.23
CA HIS A 293 -52.52 1.80 -38.02
C HIS A 293 -53.71 0.88 -37.69
N ARG A 294 -53.80 0.24 -36.50
CA ARG A 294 -53.46 0.71 -35.14
C ARG A 294 -53.07 -0.45 -34.20
N GLU A 295 -52.04 -0.18 -33.38
CA GLU A 295 -51.95 -0.31 -31.89
C GLU A 295 -52.31 -1.67 -31.24
N SER A 296 -51.67 -2.19 -30.20
CA SER A 296 -50.57 -1.85 -29.28
C SER A 296 -50.22 -3.20 -28.61
N SER A 297 -48.99 -3.49 -28.18
CA SER A 297 -48.55 -3.27 -26.80
C SER A 297 -47.18 -3.93 -26.62
N ALA A 298 -46.23 -3.19 -26.05
CA ALA A 298 -44.96 -3.69 -25.55
C ALA A 298 -45.15 -4.39 -24.18
N PRO A 299 -44.12 -5.06 -23.63
CA PRO A 299 -43.15 -4.28 -22.87
C PRO A 299 -41.68 -4.69 -23.05
N HIS A 300 -40.86 -3.70 -22.66
CA HIS A 300 -39.41 -3.61 -22.59
C HIS A 300 -38.70 -4.75 -21.84
N LYS A 301 -37.49 -5.09 -22.31
CA LYS A 301 -36.33 -5.41 -21.47
C LYS A 301 -35.05 -4.80 -22.08
N GLU A 302 -34.54 -3.78 -21.40
CA GLU A 302 -33.19 -3.24 -21.55
C GLU A 302 -32.15 -4.26 -21.08
N ILE A 303 -31.08 -4.47 -21.86
CA ILE A 303 -29.81 -4.97 -21.33
C ILE A 303 -28.69 -4.08 -21.86
N ALA A 304 -27.99 -3.50 -20.88
CA ALA A 304 -26.94 -2.51 -21.01
C ALA A 304 -25.76 -2.97 -21.86
N ARG A 305 -25.31 -2.08 -22.76
CA ARG A 305 -23.96 -2.14 -23.34
C ARG A 305 -23.02 -1.34 -22.43
N HIS A 306 -22.13 -2.03 -21.74
CA HIS A 306 -21.00 -1.41 -21.06
C HIS A 306 -19.98 -0.89 -22.09
N GLN A 307 -19.78 0.42 -22.12
CA GLN A 307 -18.57 1.04 -22.64
C GLN A 307 -17.45 0.92 -21.60
N PRO A 308 -16.19 0.66 -21.98
CA PRO A 308 -15.06 0.95 -21.11
C PRO A 308 -14.69 2.43 -21.20
N LEU A 309 -14.80 3.11 -20.05
CA LEU A 309 -14.33 4.48 -19.82
C LEU A 309 -12.79 4.48 -19.81
N VAL A 310 -12.16 4.83 -20.94
CA VAL A 310 -10.73 5.17 -20.97
C VAL A 310 -10.58 6.61 -20.50
N LYS A 311 -10.29 6.80 -19.21
CA LYS A 311 -9.78 8.08 -18.71
C LYS A 311 -8.33 8.22 -19.20
N ALA A 312 -8.13 9.06 -20.20
CA ALA A 312 -6.82 9.60 -20.54
C ALA A 312 -6.39 10.59 -19.45
N THR A 313 -5.52 10.15 -18.54
CA THR A 313 -4.71 11.07 -17.74
C THR A 313 -3.56 11.56 -18.60
N SER A 314 -3.68 12.82 -19.04
CA SER A 314 -2.62 13.63 -19.61
C SER A 314 -1.47 13.74 -18.59
N ILE A 315 -0.37 13.03 -18.83
CA ILE A 315 0.92 13.36 -18.23
C ILE A 315 1.57 14.35 -19.18
N ARG A 316 1.61 15.61 -18.76
CA ARG A 316 2.30 16.70 -19.43
C ARG A 316 3.80 16.44 -19.27
N SER A 317 4.42 15.97 -20.34
CA SER A 317 5.87 16.00 -20.56
C SER A 317 6.31 17.46 -20.69
N THR A 318 7.06 17.96 -19.70
CA THR A 318 7.87 19.16 -19.86
C THR A 318 9.30 18.74 -20.17
N GLU A 319 9.59 18.61 -21.46
CA GLU A 319 10.94 18.72 -22.02
C GLU A 319 10.88 19.75 -23.16
N GLU A 320 11.16 21.00 -22.80
CA GLU A 320 11.85 22.00 -23.63
C GLU A 320 12.89 22.59 -22.67
N GLY A 321 14.16 22.75 -22.98
CA GLY A 321 14.78 23.07 -24.26
C GLY A 321 15.88 24.07 -23.90
N GLN A 322 17.12 23.71 -24.19
CA GLN A 322 18.35 24.46 -23.91
C GLN A 322 18.30 25.92 -24.39
N SER A 323 18.87 26.87 -23.62
CA SER A 323 19.68 27.98 -24.17
C SER A 323 20.29 28.87 -23.07
N ARG A 324 21.62 28.72 -22.89
CA ARG A 324 22.67 29.77 -22.77
C ARG A 324 22.33 31.15 -22.15
N HIS A 325 23.12 31.55 -21.15
CA HIS A 325 23.84 32.85 -20.99
C HIS A 325 24.81 32.69 -19.79
N GLN A 326 26.13 32.50 -19.97
CA GLN A 326 27.20 33.53 -19.92
C GLN A 326 26.96 34.71 -18.96
N GLY A 327 27.88 34.89 -18.00
CA GLY A 327 28.23 36.22 -17.47
C GLY A 327 28.57 36.28 -15.99
N SER A 328 29.85 36.56 -15.72
CA SER A 328 30.51 37.04 -14.48
C SER A 328 30.82 36.07 -13.35
#